data_AF-A0AA36MK40-F1
#
_entry.id   AF-A0AA36MK40-F1
#
_cell.length_a   1.000
_cell.length_b   1.000
_cell.length_c   1.000
_cell.angle_alpha   90.00
_cell.angle_beta   90.00
_cell.angle_gamma   90.00
#
_symmetry.space_group_name_H-M   'P 1'
#
loop_
_entity.id
_entity.type
_entity.pdbx_description
1 polymer ?
#
loop_
_entity_poly.entity_id
_entity_poly.type
_entity_poly.pdbx_seq_one_letter_code
_entity_poly.pdbx_strand_id
1 'polypeptide(L)'
;MDPLLLAASRLASHAGVNEADAGVVGKALVGHVEEVTGKPLVWGAELEDPWLGPRIAEAAEEAMKSIKADWGPVFVYGPLLLPAVWGELIGRVPEMAPAKIWGFVRRGLICSPEAALVVDEGLAVGQVVYGLLPWERKLVDVVMEDTFAMSRGSVRLIEDELQQDVEVTMYLWREEFLDGVTDEDWSIETFEKEWLQEYMSFCRDMRKQKDLDALGDEELKEMTMTGRRSQKDEEGDFPEDGMGSQFSSSPQQHGL
;
A
#
# COMPACT_ATOMS: atom_id res chain seq x y z
N MET A 1 -21.80 3.60 23.83
CA MET A 1 -22.47 3.28 22.54
C MET A 1 -21.72 2.12 21.95
N ASP A 2 -22.40 1.07 21.50
CA ASP A 2 -21.76 -0.13 20.96
C ASP A 2 -21.05 0.20 19.62
N PRO A 3 -19.73 -0.05 19.50
CA PRO A 3 -18.97 0.26 18.29
C PRO A 3 -19.48 -0.44 17.03
N LEU A 4 -20.09 -1.63 17.15
CA LEU A 4 -20.66 -2.35 16.00
C LEU A 4 -21.92 -1.68 15.47
N LEU A 5 -22.76 -1.15 16.37
CA LEU A 5 -23.94 -0.37 16.01
C LEU A 5 -23.57 0.92 15.29
N LEU A 6 -22.49 1.58 15.70
CA LEU A 6 -21.98 2.78 15.05
C LEU A 6 -21.46 2.49 13.63
N ALA A 7 -20.74 1.38 13.45
CA ALA A 7 -20.25 0.93 12.15
C ALA A 7 -21.40 0.53 11.20
N ALA A 8 -22.38 -0.22 11.71
CA ALA A 8 -23.56 -0.61 10.94
C ALA A 8 -24.39 0.60 10.50
N SER A 9 -24.55 1.61 11.36
CA SER A 9 -25.24 2.86 11.00
C SER A 9 -24.53 3.61 9.87
N ARG A 10 -23.18 3.66 9.89
CA ARG A 10 -22.39 4.31 8.83
C ARG A 10 -22.52 3.59 7.49
N LEU A 11 -22.51 2.25 7.50
CA LEU A 11 -22.74 1.43 6.31
C LEU A 11 -24.15 1.63 5.74
N ALA A 12 -25.18 1.66 6.59
CA ALA A 12 -26.55 1.90 6.18
C ALA A 12 -26.74 3.29 5.55
N SER A 13 -26.11 4.33 6.11
CA SER A 13 -26.11 5.68 5.52
C SER A 13 -25.41 5.73 4.16
N HIS A 14 -24.30 5.01 3.98
CA HIS A 14 -23.64 4.89 2.68
C HIS A 14 -24.49 4.17 1.63
N ALA A 15 -25.33 3.21 2.05
CA ALA A 15 -26.24 2.48 1.18
C ALA A 15 -27.55 3.25 0.86
N GLY A 16 -27.70 4.50 1.33
CA GLY A 16 -28.89 5.31 1.09
C GLY A 16 -30.11 4.87 1.89
N VAL A 17 -29.92 4.08 2.97
CA VAL A 17 -31.02 3.66 3.85
C VAL A 17 -31.46 4.83 4.72
N ASN A 18 -32.76 5.07 4.78
CA ASN A 18 -33.34 6.16 5.53
C ASN A 18 -33.05 6.01 7.04
N GLU A 19 -32.87 7.12 7.76
CA GLU A 19 -32.35 7.10 9.15
C GLU A 19 -33.27 6.34 10.12
N ALA A 20 -34.58 6.33 9.86
CA ALA A 20 -35.57 5.55 10.60
C ALA A 20 -35.40 4.03 10.43
N ASP A 21 -34.91 3.58 9.28
CA ASP A 21 -34.71 2.17 8.94
C ASP A 21 -33.29 1.70 9.28
N ALA A 22 -32.32 2.62 9.37
CA ALA A 22 -30.93 2.33 9.74
C ALA A 22 -30.81 1.66 11.12
N GLY A 23 -31.67 2.04 12.08
CA GLY A 23 -31.72 1.41 13.40
C GLY A 23 -32.21 -0.04 13.38
N VAL A 24 -33.13 -0.37 12.47
CA VAL A 24 -33.68 -1.74 12.30
C VAL A 24 -32.65 -2.61 11.58
N VAL A 25 -32.06 -2.08 10.50
CA VAL A 25 -30.98 -2.75 9.75
C VAL A 25 -29.75 -2.96 10.63
N GLY A 26 -29.37 -1.98 11.45
CA GLY A 26 -28.26 -2.10 12.38
C GLY A 26 -28.46 -3.18 13.44
N LYS A 27 -29.66 -3.28 14.03
CA LYS A 27 -29.98 -4.37 14.97
C LYS A 27 -30.01 -5.74 14.30
N ALA A 28 -30.52 -5.83 13.07
CA ALA A 28 -30.52 -7.07 12.30
C ALA A 28 -29.09 -7.53 11.94
N LEU A 29 -28.22 -6.60 11.55
CA LEU A 29 -26.80 -6.86 11.27
C LEU A 29 -26.03 -7.28 12.52
N VAL A 30 -26.22 -6.59 13.65
CA VAL A 30 -25.59 -6.99 14.91
C VAL A 30 -26.06 -8.38 15.34
N GLY A 31 -27.37 -8.66 15.28
CA GLY A 31 -27.90 -10.00 15.56
C GLY A 31 -27.35 -11.07 14.62
N HIS A 32 -27.19 -10.76 13.32
CA HIS A 32 -26.61 -11.69 12.35
C HIS A 32 -25.12 -11.90 12.60
N VAL A 33 -24.35 -10.86 12.94
CA VAL A 33 -22.93 -10.97 13.30
C VAL A 33 -22.76 -11.78 14.57
N GLU A 34 -23.59 -11.56 15.61
CA GLU A 34 -23.58 -12.37 16.84
C GLU A 34 -23.97 -13.83 16.55
N GLU A 35 -24.94 -14.07 15.67
CA GLU A 35 -25.33 -15.41 15.24
C GLU A 35 -24.21 -16.12 14.45
N VAL A 36 -23.53 -15.40 13.55
CA VAL A 36 -22.43 -15.93 12.72
C VAL A 36 -21.15 -16.11 13.53
N THR A 37 -20.87 -15.25 14.50
CA THR A 37 -19.69 -15.37 15.38
C THR A 37 -19.90 -16.35 16.52
N GLY A 38 -21.15 -16.55 16.97
CA GLY A 38 -21.51 -17.53 17.99
C GLY A 38 -21.66 -18.96 17.44
N LYS A 39 -21.93 -19.10 16.14
CA LYS A 39 -21.84 -20.40 15.46
C LYS A 39 -20.37 -20.68 15.17
N PRO A 40 -19.81 -21.84 15.55
CA PRO A 40 -18.48 -22.22 15.08
C PRO A 40 -18.51 -22.13 13.55
N LEU A 41 -17.47 -21.55 12.95
CA LEU A 41 -17.30 -21.52 11.50
C LEU A 41 -17.25 -22.97 11.00
N VAL A 42 -18.41 -23.54 10.69
CA VAL A 42 -18.53 -24.92 10.23
C VAL A 42 -18.17 -24.96 8.75
N TRP A 43 -16.88 -24.80 8.45
CA TRP A 43 -16.36 -25.17 7.14
C TRP A 43 -16.47 -26.70 7.04
N GLY A 44 -17.51 -27.20 6.37
CA GLY A 44 -17.58 -28.61 5.97
C GLY A 44 -18.76 -29.46 6.45
N ALA A 45 -19.76 -28.94 7.18
CA ALA A 45 -20.92 -29.78 7.56
C ALA A 45 -22.02 -29.87 6.50
N GLU A 46 -22.10 -28.92 5.55
CA GLU A 46 -23.10 -28.95 4.46
C GLU A 46 -22.50 -29.32 3.09
N LEU A 47 -21.20 -29.56 3.00
CA LEU A 47 -20.60 -30.18 1.82
C LEU A 47 -20.84 -31.69 1.96
N GLU A 48 -21.90 -32.20 1.34
CA GLU A 48 -22.27 -33.63 1.31
C GLU A 48 -21.19 -34.54 0.68
N ASP A 49 -20.09 -33.98 0.20
CA ASP A 49 -18.95 -34.72 -0.30
C ASP A 49 -17.95 -35.04 0.85
N PRO A 50 -17.93 -36.29 1.36
CA PRO A 50 -17.06 -36.70 2.47
C PRO A 50 -15.56 -36.61 2.16
N TRP A 51 -15.16 -36.36 0.91
CA TRP A 51 -13.76 -36.22 0.51
C TRP A 51 -13.32 -34.76 0.34
N LEU A 52 -14.26 -33.82 0.17
CA LEU A 52 -13.95 -32.42 -0.11
C LEU A 52 -13.76 -31.61 1.18
N GLY A 53 -14.56 -31.89 2.22
CA GLY A 53 -14.51 -31.18 3.50
C GLY A 53 -13.13 -31.17 4.17
N PRO A 54 -12.45 -32.32 4.34
CA PRO A 54 -11.13 -32.37 4.96
C PRO A 54 -10.05 -31.62 4.18
N ARG A 55 -10.07 -31.71 2.84
CA ARG A 55 -9.07 -31.05 1.97
C ARG A 55 -9.25 -29.54 1.94
N ILE A 56 -10.50 -29.06 1.98
CA ILE A 56 -10.79 -27.62 2.07
C ILE A 56 -10.41 -27.09 3.44
N ALA A 57 -10.67 -27.84 4.53
CA ALA A 57 -10.25 -27.43 5.87
C ALA A 57 -8.73 -27.39 6.02
N GLU A 58 -8.01 -28.38 5.48
CA GLU A 58 -6.54 -28.41 5.45
C GLU A 58 -5.98 -27.26 4.62
N ALA A 59 -6.51 -27.03 3.41
CA ALA A 59 -6.11 -25.90 2.56
C ALA A 59 -6.44 -24.55 3.20
N ALA A 60 -7.56 -24.42 3.90
CA ALA A 60 -7.91 -23.20 4.64
C ALA A 60 -7.02 -22.98 5.86
N GLU A 61 -6.63 -24.06 6.57
CA GLU A 61 -5.68 -23.97 7.69
C GLU A 61 -4.27 -23.62 7.19
N GLU A 62 -3.82 -24.22 6.09
CA GLU A 62 -2.55 -23.86 5.44
C GLU A 62 -2.58 -22.43 4.90
N ALA A 63 -3.68 -22.00 4.28
CA ALA A 63 -3.86 -20.63 3.84
C ALA A 63 -3.87 -19.67 5.04
N MET A 64 -4.56 -20.00 6.14
CA MET A 64 -4.52 -19.19 7.36
C MET A 64 -3.13 -19.18 8.01
N LYS A 65 -2.39 -20.29 7.99
CA LYS A 65 -1.00 -20.33 8.45
C LYS A 65 -0.09 -19.50 7.56
N SER A 66 -0.29 -19.54 6.24
CA SER A 66 0.45 -18.71 5.29
C SER A 66 0.09 -17.24 5.41
N ILE A 67 -1.17 -16.90 5.72
CA ILE A 67 -1.63 -15.53 6.00
C ILE A 67 -1.08 -15.04 7.35
N LYS A 68 -0.94 -15.96 8.33
CA LYS A 68 -0.34 -15.69 9.65
C LYS A 68 1.19 -15.76 9.67
N ALA A 69 1.83 -16.26 8.62
CA ALA A 69 3.27 -16.28 8.52
C ALA A 69 3.71 -14.82 8.38
N ASP A 70 4.13 -14.23 9.49
CA ASP A 70 4.85 -12.97 9.48
C ASP A 70 6.14 -13.21 8.71
N TRP A 71 6.36 -12.45 7.63
CA TRP A 71 7.61 -12.51 6.86
C TRP A 71 8.78 -11.87 7.62
N GLY A 72 8.52 -11.45 8.84
CA GLY A 72 9.46 -10.83 9.73
C GLY A 72 9.41 -9.32 9.60
N PRO A 73 9.97 -8.63 10.61
CA PRO A 73 10.00 -7.19 10.62
C PRO A 73 10.95 -6.63 9.56
N VAL A 74 10.67 -5.39 9.15
CA VAL A 74 11.37 -4.73 8.04
C VAL A 74 11.97 -3.42 8.53
N PHE A 75 13.26 -3.21 8.31
CA PHE A 75 13.89 -1.92 8.60
C PHE A 75 13.79 -0.99 7.39
N VAL A 76 13.19 0.18 7.60
CA VAL A 76 13.00 1.23 6.61
C VAL A 76 13.70 2.52 7.04
N TYR A 77 14.25 3.26 6.09
CA TYR A 77 15.14 4.39 6.36
C TYR A 77 14.98 5.59 5.39
N GLY A 78 14.04 5.52 4.44
CA GLY A 78 13.81 6.53 3.41
C GLY A 78 12.33 6.98 3.32
N PRO A 79 11.74 7.11 2.11
CA PRO A 79 10.34 7.52 1.91
C PRO A 79 9.31 6.77 2.78
N LEU A 80 9.55 5.47 3.03
CA LEU A 80 8.72 4.62 3.89
C LEU A 80 8.77 4.98 5.39
N LEU A 81 9.52 6.02 5.80
CA LEU A 81 9.39 6.58 7.15
C LEU A 81 8.09 7.39 7.32
N LEU A 82 7.43 7.77 6.23
CA LEU A 82 6.24 8.61 6.25
C LEU A 82 4.94 7.78 6.24
N PRO A 83 4.05 7.93 7.24
CA PRO A 83 2.78 7.21 7.30
C PRO A 83 1.89 7.41 6.07
N ALA A 84 1.94 8.61 5.45
CA ALA A 84 1.17 8.91 4.24
C ALA A 84 1.52 7.99 3.06
N VAL A 85 2.80 7.63 2.93
CA VAL A 85 3.27 6.71 1.88
C VAL A 85 2.67 5.31 2.10
N TRP A 86 2.67 4.80 3.33
CA TRP A 86 2.02 3.53 3.68
C TRP A 86 0.52 3.52 3.39
N GLY A 87 -0.17 4.63 3.72
CA GLY A 87 -1.60 4.78 3.46
C GLY A 87 -1.96 4.61 1.98
N GLU A 88 -1.13 5.15 1.08
CA GLU A 88 -1.33 4.99 -0.37
C GLU A 88 -0.88 3.62 -0.86
N LEU A 89 0.28 3.14 -0.38
CA LEU A 89 0.91 1.91 -0.84
C LEU A 89 0.11 0.66 -0.45
N ILE A 90 -0.23 0.50 0.83
CA ILE A 90 -0.91 -0.71 1.34
C ILE A 90 -2.32 -0.45 1.88
N GLY A 91 -2.75 0.81 1.96
CA GLY A 91 -4.10 1.16 2.44
C GLY A 91 -4.25 1.27 3.95
N ARG A 92 -3.14 1.19 4.70
CA ARG A 92 -3.08 1.36 6.15
C ARG A 92 -1.67 1.80 6.55
N VAL A 93 -1.52 2.22 7.80
CA VAL A 93 -0.21 2.46 8.40
C VAL A 93 0.13 1.26 9.29
N PRO A 94 1.26 0.56 9.04
CA PRO A 94 1.68 -0.55 9.89
C PRO A 94 2.20 -0.06 11.25
N GLU A 95 2.39 -0.98 12.19
CA GLU A 95 3.06 -0.65 13.45
C GLU A 95 4.55 -0.41 13.17
N MET A 96 5.08 0.69 13.70
CA MET A 96 6.46 1.09 13.45
C MET A 96 7.13 1.49 14.76
N ALA A 97 8.38 1.06 14.96
CA ALA A 97 9.18 1.44 16.11
C ALA A 97 10.51 2.05 15.67
N PRO A 98 10.98 3.16 16.28
CA PRO A 98 12.25 3.77 15.92
C PRO A 98 13.42 2.83 16.24
N ALA A 99 14.37 2.71 15.31
CA ALA A 99 15.51 1.82 15.44
C ALA A 99 16.77 2.40 14.81
N LYS A 100 17.91 1.84 15.18
CA LYS A 100 19.23 2.20 14.64
C LYS A 100 20.03 0.95 14.28
N ILE A 101 20.87 1.10 13.27
CA ILE A 101 21.73 0.05 12.75
C ILE A 101 23.15 0.59 12.55
N TRP A 102 24.14 -0.20 12.97
CA TRP A 102 25.56 0.12 12.82
C TRP A 102 26.16 -0.60 11.61
N GLY A 103 27.23 -0.03 11.04
CA GLY A 103 27.87 -0.58 9.84
C GLY A 103 27.12 -0.21 8.54
N PHE A 104 26.21 0.77 8.64
CA PHE A 104 25.50 1.32 7.50
C PHE A 104 25.37 2.84 7.63
N VAL A 105 25.32 3.51 6.48
CA VAL A 105 25.06 4.96 6.39
C VAL A 105 23.93 5.18 5.39
N ARG A 106 23.02 6.08 5.75
CA ARG A 106 21.99 6.59 4.84
C ARG A 106 22.55 7.75 4.02
N ARG A 107 22.28 7.75 2.73
CA ARG A 107 22.71 8.78 1.77
C ARG A 107 21.57 9.18 0.85
N GLY A 108 21.66 10.38 0.28
CA GLY A 108 20.80 10.80 -0.83
C GLY A 108 21.22 10.17 -2.16
N LEU A 109 20.33 10.25 -3.15
CA LEU A 109 20.57 9.81 -4.52
C LEU A 109 20.48 10.97 -5.51
N ILE A 110 21.26 10.90 -6.57
CA ILE A 110 21.20 11.88 -7.67
C ILE A 110 19.91 11.64 -8.46
N CYS A 111 19.10 12.69 -8.63
CA CYS A 111 17.88 12.66 -9.44
C CYS A 111 16.82 11.62 -8.98
N SER A 112 16.89 11.14 -7.73
CA SER A 112 15.88 10.25 -7.16
C SER A 112 15.45 10.78 -5.79
N PRO A 113 14.15 10.70 -5.44
CA PRO A 113 13.67 11.08 -4.12
C PRO A 113 13.98 10.01 -3.05
N GLU A 114 14.51 8.86 -3.44
CA GLU A 114 14.78 7.74 -2.55
C GLU A 114 16.05 7.95 -1.71
N ALA A 115 16.13 7.20 -0.61
CA ALA A 115 17.31 7.13 0.22
C ALA A 115 18.08 5.84 -0.12
N ALA A 116 19.40 5.90 -0.12
CA ALA A 116 20.28 4.74 -0.22
C ALA A 116 20.80 4.35 1.17
N LEU A 117 20.70 3.06 1.53
CA LEU A 117 21.44 2.49 2.66
C LEU A 117 22.64 1.74 2.12
N VAL A 118 23.83 2.21 2.48
CA VAL A 118 25.11 1.69 2.02
C VAL A 118 25.86 1.10 3.20
N VAL A 119 26.60 0.01 2.97
CA VAL A 119 27.50 -0.58 3.96
C VAL A 119 28.71 0.34 4.15
N ASP A 120 28.85 0.93 5.33
CA ASP A 120 29.91 1.89 5.67
C ASP A 120 30.07 1.98 7.20
N GLU A 121 31.21 2.43 7.71
CA GLU A 121 31.49 2.53 9.15
C GLU A 121 30.71 3.69 9.81
N GLY A 122 29.39 3.56 9.89
CA GLY A 122 28.51 4.58 10.44
C GLY A 122 27.27 4.04 11.14
N LEU A 123 26.31 4.94 11.31
CA LEU A 123 25.04 4.70 11.96
C LEU A 123 23.92 5.19 11.04
N ALA A 124 22.95 4.31 10.75
CA ALA A 124 21.70 4.70 10.12
C ALA A 124 20.56 4.62 11.13
N VAL A 125 19.69 5.63 11.11
CA VAL A 125 18.49 5.69 11.95
C VAL A 125 17.26 5.56 11.04
N GLY A 126 16.33 4.73 11.46
CA GLY A 126 15.12 4.44 10.70
C GLY A 126 14.02 3.89 11.61
N GLN A 127 13.13 3.12 11.02
CA GLN A 127 12.04 2.46 11.75
C GLN A 127 11.96 0.98 11.39
N VAL A 128 11.56 0.17 12.36
CA VAL A 128 11.20 -1.23 12.15
C VAL A 128 9.71 -1.33 12.00
N VAL A 129 9.28 -1.91 10.90
CA VAL A 129 7.88 -2.11 10.53
C VAL A 129 7.48 -3.54 10.87
N TYR A 130 6.39 -3.69 11.61
CA TYR A 130 5.87 -4.97 12.07
C TYR A 130 4.52 -5.32 11.43
N GLY A 131 4.22 -6.61 11.40
CA GLY A 131 2.88 -7.11 11.06
C GLY A 131 2.45 -6.80 9.63
N LEU A 132 3.40 -6.82 8.68
CA LEU A 132 3.06 -6.78 7.26
C LEU A 132 2.49 -8.13 6.83
N LEU A 133 1.34 -8.10 6.14
CA LEU A 133 0.77 -9.28 5.50
C LEU A 133 1.68 -9.69 4.34
N PRO A 134 1.73 -10.98 3.98
CA PRO A 134 2.58 -11.45 2.87
C PRO A 134 2.39 -10.69 1.56
N TRP A 135 1.15 -10.30 1.27
CA TRP A 135 0.82 -9.56 0.06
C TRP A 135 1.24 -8.09 0.11
N GLU A 136 1.29 -7.50 1.31
CA GLU A 136 1.78 -6.13 1.54
C GLU A 136 3.29 -6.12 1.42
N ARG A 137 3.96 -7.12 2.02
CA ARG A 137 5.39 -7.32 1.90
C ARG A 137 5.82 -7.45 0.45
N LYS A 138 5.12 -8.27 -0.35
CA LYS A 138 5.38 -8.41 -1.78
C LYS A 138 5.23 -7.09 -2.55
N LEU A 139 4.29 -6.24 -2.16
CA LEU A 139 4.10 -4.94 -2.81
C LEU A 139 5.24 -3.96 -2.44
N VAL A 140 5.75 -4.01 -1.20
CA VAL A 140 6.98 -3.30 -0.82
C VAL A 140 8.18 -3.84 -1.61
N ASP A 141 8.29 -5.17 -1.77
CA ASP A 141 9.35 -5.79 -2.56
C ASP A 141 9.33 -5.28 -4.00
N VAL A 142 8.17 -5.26 -4.67
CA VAL A 142 8.03 -4.76 -6.06
C VAL A 142 8.48 -3.31 -6.20
N VAL A 143 8.18 -2.45 -5.21
CA VAL A 143 8.64 -1.05 -5.22
C VAL A 143 10.16 -0.95 -5.09
N MET A 144 10.81 -1.91 -4.44
CA MET A 144 12.25 -1.88 -4.13
C MET A 144 13.12 -2.73 -5.07
N GLU A 145 12.53 -3.68 -5.82
CA GLU A 145 13.24 -4.79 -6.46
C GLU A 145 14.26 -4.35 -7.51
N ASP A 146 13.96 -3.30 -8.28
CA ASP A 146 14.77 -2.87 -9.41
C ASP A 146 16.09 -2.22 -8.99
N THR A 147 16.10 -1.48 -7.88
CA THR A 147 17.22 -0.62 -7.47
C THR A 147 17.96 -1.12 -6.22
N PHE A 148 17.30 -1.93 -5.39
CA PHE A 148 17.85 -2.40 -4.12
C PHE A 148 18.09 -3.91 -4.12
N ALA A 149 19.01 -4.35 -3.25
CA ALA A 149 19.22 -5.74 -2.90
C ALA A 149 18.65 -6.01 -1.50
N MET A 150 17.84 -7.06 -1.36
CA MET A 150 17.34 -7.47 -0.06
C MET A 150 18.44 -8.13 0.77
N SER A 151 18.59 -7.70 2.02
CA SER A 151 19.54 -8.26 3.00
C SER A 151 18.88 -8.48 4.35
N ARG A 152 19.47 -9.34 5.17
CA ARG A 152 19.06 -9.55 6.57
C ARG A 152 20.09 -8.94 7.50
N GLY A 153 19.64 -8.40 8.62
CA GLY A 153 20.52 -7.86 9.64
C GLY A 153 19.85 -7.76 10.99
N SER A 154 20.58 -7.19 11.95
CA SER A 154 20.12 -6.93 13.31
C SER A 154 20.07 -5.43 13.54
N VAL A 155 18.98 -4.94 14.12
CA VAL A 155 18.82 -3.54 14.49
C VAL A 155 18.47 -3.42 15.96
N ARG A 156 18.82 -2.28 16.57
CA ARG A 156 18.46 -2.00 17.95
C ARG A 156 17.34 -0.96 18.00
N LEU A 157 16.27 -1.28 18.71
CA LEU A 157 15.20 -0.33 18.97
C LEU A 157 15.72 0.81 19.85
N ILE A 158 15.33 2.04 19.53
CA ILE A 158 15.79 3.24 20.25
C ILE A 158 15.11 3.35 21.63
N GLU A 159 13.85 2.92 21.72
CA GLU A 159 13.04 3.02 22.94
C GLU A 159 13.12 1.77 23.83
N ASP A 160 13.82 0.72 23.40
CA ASP A 160 13.97 -0.49 24.21
C ASP A 160 15.07 -0.34 25.27
N GLU A 161 14.65 -0.26 26.54
CA GLU A 161 15.54 -0.22 27.70
C GLU A 161 16.43 -1.47 27.79
N LEU A 162 15.96 -2.61 27.31
CA LEU A 162 16.71 -3.88 27.33
C LEU A 162 17.78 -3.96 26.24
N GLN A 163 17.78 -3.01 25.30
CA GLN A 163 18.71 -2.96 24.17
C GLN A 163 18.75 -4.28 23.37
N GLN A 164 17.60 -4.94 23.23
CA GLN A 164 17.52 -6.16 22.45
C GLN A 164 17.66 -5.85 20.96
N ASP A 165 18.42 -6.72 20.33
CA ASP A 165 18.67 -6.74 18.91
C ASP A 165 17.49 -7.48 18.24
N VAL A 166 16.92 -6.88 17.20
CA VAL A 166 15.78 -7.41 16.43
C VAL A 166 16.29 -7.81 15.04
N GLU A 167 16.07 -9.07 14.66
CA GLU A 167 16.36 -9.54 13.30
C GLU A 167 15.35 -8.95 12.33
N VAL A 168 15.83 -8.27 11.29
CA VAL A 168 15.02 -7.59 10.29
C VAL A 168 15.48 -7.90 8.87
N THR A 169 14.57 -7.71 7.93
CA THR A 169 14.93 -7.58 6.51
C THR A 169 15.10 -6.11 6.15
N MET A 170 16.09 -5.77 5.35
CA MET A 170 16.36 -4.42 4.86
C MET A 170 16.66 -4.44 3.37
N TYR A 171 16.50 -3.30 2.71
CA TYR A 171 16.86 -3.11 1.31
C TYR A 171 18.14 -2.28 1.27
N LEU A 172 19.19 -2.80 0.65
CA LEU A 172 20.47 -2.12 0.51
C LEU A 172 20.60 -1.58 -0.91
N TRP A 173 21.18 -0.41 -1.07
CA TRP A 173 21.49 0.09 -2.40
C TRP A 173 22.51 -0.85 -3.07
N ARG A 174 22.26 -1.22 -4.33
CA ARG A 174 23.14 -2.18 -5.02
C ARG A 174 24.50 -1.56 -5.31
N GLU A 175 25.56 -2.36 -5.12
CA GLU A 175 26.94 -1.90 -5.34
C GLU A 175 27.18 -1.42 -6.78
N GLU A 176 26.46 -1.98 -7.75
CA GLU A 176 26.53 -1.61 -9.17
C GLU A 176 26.01 -0.20 -9.49
N PHE A 177 25.32 0.46 -8.56
CA PHE A 177 24.73 1.79 -8.72
C PHE A 177 25.33 2.84 -7.75
N LEU A 178 26.49 2.57 -7.15
CA LEU A 178 27.11 3.48 -6.16
C LEU A 178 27.50 4.85 -6.75
N ASP A 179 27.63 4.96 -8.08
CA ASP A 179 27.87 6.22 -8.79
C ASP A 179 26.68 7.19 -8.69
N GLY A 180 25.48 6.70 -8.37
CA GLY A 180 24.29 7.51 -8.14
C GLY A 180 24.15 8.06 -6.70
N VAL A 181 25.04 7.69 -5.77
CA VAL A 181 24.94 8.07 -4.36
C VAL A 181 25.64 9.41 -4.10
N THR A 182 24.99 10.30 -3.33
CA THR A 182 25.61 11.57 -2.92
C THR A 182 26.32 11.44 -1.57
N ASP A 183 27.26 12.35 -1.29
CA ASP A 183 27.90 12.45 0.03
C ASP A 183 26.96 13.04 1.11
N GLU A 184 25.81 13.57 0.72
CA GLU A 184 24.85 14.19 1.63
C GLU A 184 23.91 13.15 2.24
N ASP A 185 23.51 13.33 3.51
CA ASP A 185 22.43 12.50 4.07
C ASP A 185 21.10 12.85 3.40
N TRP A 186 20.25 11.85 3.26
CA TRP A 186 18.90 12.03 2.75
C TRP A 186 18.04 12.81 3.75
N SER A 187 17.32 13.82 3.25
CA SER A 187 16.48 14.71 4.06
C SER A 187 15.01 14.40 3.90
N ILE A 188 14.37 14.01 5.00
CA ILE A 188 12.91 13.78 5.06
C ILE A 188 12.13 15.06 4.75
N GLU A 189 12.62 16.22 5.21
CA GLU A 189 11.97 17.51 5.00
C GLU A 189 11.96 17.90 3.51
N THR A 190 13.07 17.63 2.81
CA THR A 190 13.18 17.86 1.37
C THR A 190 12.24 16.93 0.61
N PHE A 191 12.20 15.64 0.99
CA PHE A 191 11.28 14.67 0.39
C PHE A 191 9.81 15.08 0.57
N GLU A 192 9.39 15.44 1.79
CA GLU A 192 8.02 15.88 2.08
C GLU A 192 7.60 17.07 1.23
N LYS A 193 8.50 18.05 1.07
CA LYS A 193 8.23 19.30 0.37
C LYS A 193 8.19 19.12 -1.15
N GLU A 194 9.11 18.35 -1.70
CA GLU A 194 9.36 18.34 -3.15
C GLU A 194 8.79 17.10 -3.85
N TRP A 195 8.78 15.94 -3.19
CA TRP A 195 8.58 14.65 -3.86
C TRP A 195 7.39 13.84 -3.34
N LEU A 196 6.87 14.16 -2.16
CA LEU A 196 5.84 13.36 -1.49
C LEU A 196 4.59 13.12 -2.35
N GLN A 197 4.09 14.14 -3.05
CA GLN A 197 2.86 14.01 -3.84
C GLN A 197 3.04 13.05 -5.03
N GLU A 198 4.16 13.17 -5.75
CA GLU A 198 4.47 12.30 -6.88
C GLU A 198 4.70 10.86 -6.42
N TYR A 199 5.45 10.68 -5.33
CA TYR A 199 5.72 9.37 -4.74
C TYR A 199 4.45 8.69 -4.21
N MET A 200 3.53 9.45 -3.60
CA MET A 200 2.21 8.96 -3.19
C MET A 200 1.36 8.51 -4.39
N SER A 201 1.38 9.27 -5.49
CA SER A 201 0.69 8.86 -6.73
C SER A 201 1.27 7.54 -7.27
N PHE A 202 2.60 7.44 -7.32
CA PHE A 202 3.28 6.21 -7.72
C PHE A 202 2.88 5.00 -6.84
N CYS A 203 2.86 5.16 -5.51
CA CYS A 203 2.44 4.11 -4.58
C CYS A 203 0.98 3.67 -4.82
N ARG A 204 0.08 4.63 -5.04
CA ARG A 204 -1.32 4.36 -5.35
C ARG A 204 -1.48 3.59 -6.65
N ASP A 205 -0.72 3.96 -7.68
CA ASP A 205 -0.76 3.29 -8.98
C ASP A 205 -0.19 1.87 -8.89
N MET A 206 0.84 1.65 -8.07
CA MET A 206 1.36 0.30 -7.81
C MET A 206 0.38 -0.60 -7.08
N ARG A 207 -0.36 -0.05 -6.11
CA ARG A 207 -1.45 -0.77 -5.46
C ARG A 207 -2.55 -1.17 -6.45
N LYS A 208 -3.00 -0.24 -7.29
CA LYS A 208 -4.01 -0.51 -8.32
C LYS A 208 -3.53 -1.55 -9.32
N GLN A 209 -2.27 -1.46 -9.77
CA GLN A 209 -1.69 -2.42 -10.71
C GLN A 209 -1.75 -3.83 -10.13
N LYS A 210 -1.38 -3.99 -8.87
CA LYS A 210 -1.50 -5.28 -8.19
C LYS A 210 -2.95 -5.78 -8.11
N ASP A 211 -3.90 -4.90 -7.81
CA ASP A 211 -5.33 -5.27 -7.79
C ASP A 211 -5.80 -5.75 -9.17
N LEU A 212 -5.29 -5.15 -10.25
CA LEU A 212 -5.54 -5.60 -11.62
C LEU A 212 -4.84 -6.93 -11.94
N ASP A 213 -3.60 -7.13 -11.49
CA ASP A 213 -2.85 -8.38 -11.70
C ASP A 213 -3.47 -9.57 -10.94
N ALA A 214 -4.28 -9.30 -9.91
CA ALA A 214 -5.01 -10.30 -9.15
C ALA A 214 -6.32 -10.74 -9.85
N LEU A 215 -6.83 -9.97 -10.81
CA LEU A 215 -8.00 -10.34 -11.59
C LEU A 215 -7.65 -11.46 -12.57
N GLY A 216 -8.55 -12.43 -12.72
CA GLY A 216 -8.36 -13.49 -13.71
C GLY A 216 -8.43 -12.94 -15.15
N ASP A 217 -7.80 -13.63 -16.10
CA ASP A 217 -7.81 -13.26 -17.53
C ASP A 217 -9.24 -13.02 -18.09
N GLU A 218 -10.24 -13.73 -17.56
CA GLU A 218 -11.64 -13.60 -17.96
C GLU A 218 -12.28 -12.29 -17.48
N GLU A 219 -12.02 -11.89 -16.22
CA GLU A 219 -12.48 -10.62 -15.64
C GLU A 219 -11.79 -9.43 -16.31
N LEU A 220 -10.48 -9.55 -16.57
CA LEU A 220 -9.71 -8.55 -17.31
C LEU A 220 -10.29 -8.33 -18.71
N LYS A 221 -10.65 -9.42 -19.39
CA LYS A 221 -11.29 -9.38 -20.72
C LYS A 221 -12.67 -8.74 -20.66
N GLU A 222 -13.48 -9.03 -19.64
CA GLU A 222 -14.79 -8.42 -19.46
C GLU A 222 -14.69 -6.90 -19.22
N MET A 223 -13.77 -6.44 -18.37
CA MET A 223 -13.51 -5.01 -18.14
C MET A 223 -13.09 -4.29 -19.41
N THR A 224 -12.21 -4.92 -20.21
CA THR A 224 -11.74 -4.35 -21.48
C THR A 224 -12.88 -4.24 -22.52
N MET A 225 -13.83 -5.18 -22.49
CA MET A 225 -14.96 -5.23 -23.43
C MET A 225 -16.11 -4.29 -23.04
N THR A 226 -16.33 -4.05 -21.74
CA THR A 226 -17.39 -3.17 -21.23
C THR A 226 -17.02 -1.68 -21.35
N GLY A 227 -15.75 -1.32 -21.13
CA GLY A 227 -15.27 0.08 -21.25
C GLY A 227 -15.49 0.72 -22.63
N ARG A 228 -15.49 -0.07 -23.70
CA ARG A 228 -15.75 0.43 -25.07
C ARG A 228 -17.21 0.76 -25.36
N ARG A 229 -18.18 0.24 -24.60
CA ARG A 229 -19.60 0.52 -24.83
C ARG A 229 -20.03 1.84 -24.20
N SER A 230 -19.43 2.25 -23.09
CA SER A 230 -19.88 3.45 -22.38
C SER A 230 -19.42 4.76 -23.02
N GLN A 231 -18.41 4.74 -23.90
CA GLN A 231 -17.87 5.96 -24.51
C GLN A 231 -18.59 6.38 -25.80
N LYS A 232 -19.49 5.54 -26.34
CA LYS A 232 -20.13 5.80 -27.64
C LYS A 232 -21.46 6.56 -27.57
N ASP A 233 -21.98 6.80 -26.36
CA ASP A 233 -23.27 7.46 -26.16
C ASP A 233 -23.16 8.93 -25.68
N GLU A 234 -21.93 9.45 -25.47
CA GLU A 234 -21.69 10.87 -25.10
C GLU A 234 -21.15 11.73 -26.26
N GLU A 235 -21.00 11.17 -27.47
CA GLU A 235 -20.48 11.88 -28.65
C GLU A 235 -21.59 12.61 -29.44
N GLY A 236 -22.61 13.11 -28.75
CA GLY A 236 -23.87 13.51 -29.35
C GLY A 236 -24.47 14.84 -28.90
N ASP A 237 -23.67 15.88 -28.63
CA ASP A 237 -24.12 17.29 -28.74
C ASP A 237 -22.92 18.26 -28.60
N PHE A 238 -22.08 18.37 -29.62
CA PHE A 238 -21.16 19.52 -29.71
C PHE A 238 -21.94 20.66 -30.38
N PRO A 239 -22.31 21.74 -29.66
CA PRO A 239 -22.94 22.89 -30.28
C PRO A 239 -21.98 23.49 -31.31
N GLU A 240 -22.46 23.53 -32.54
CA GLU A 240 -21.83 24.10 -33.72
C GLU A 240 -21.76 25.64 -33.65
N ASP A 241 -21.45 26.23 -32.48
CA ASP A 241 -21.42 27.67 -32.31
C ASP A 241 -19.99 28.22 -32.43
N GLY A 242 -19.69 28.69 -33.64
CA GLY A 242 -18.97 29.96 -33.79
C GLY A 242 -17.45 29.86 -33.82
N MET A 243 -16.92 29.51 -35.01
CA MET A 243 -15.58 29.92 -35.42
C MET A 243 -15.48 31.46 -35.48
N GLY A 244 -15.23 32.09 -34.33
CA GLY A 244 -14.79 33.47 -34.21
C GLY A 244 -13.28 33.57 -34.34
N SER A 245 -12.79 33.56 -35.58
CA SER A 245 -11.40 33.87 -35.92
C SER A 245 -11.02 35.28 -35.46
N GLN A 246 -10.21 35.39 -34.41
CA GLN A 246 -9.41 36.59 -34.14
C GLN A 246 -7.96 36.19 -33.89
N PHE A 247 -7.26 35.87 -34.98
CA PHE A 247 -5.81 36.00 -35.06
C PHE A 247 -5.45 37.49 -34.96
N SER A 248 -5.26 38.00 -33.75
CA SER A 248 -4.56 39.26 -33.54
C SER A 248 -3.06 38.96 -33.54
N SER A 249 -2.44 39.27 -34.68
CA SER A 249 -1.00 39.33 -34.83
C SER A 249 -0.47 40.48 -33.97
N SER A 250 0.46 40.19 -33.06
CA SER A 250 1.33 41.22 -32.48
C SER A 250 2.79 40.79 -32.67
N PRO A 251 3.57 41.54 -33.46
CA PRO A 251 5.00 41.36 -33.58
C PRO A 251 5.75 42.11 -32.47
N GLN A 252 7.08 41.93 -32.45
CA GLN A 252 8.09 42.86 -31.92
C GLN A 252 8.33 42.80 -30.38
N GLN A 253 9.55 42.80 -29.81
CA GLN A 253 10.88 43.26 -30.26
C GLN A 253 12.04 42.53 -29.56
N HIS A 254 13.20 42.59 -30.24
CA HIS A 254 14.55 42.39 -29.75
C HIS A 254 14.88 43.14 -28.43
N GLY A 255 15.72 42.51 -27.59
CA GLY A 255 16.54 43.16 -26.58
C GLY A 255 17.80 42.32 -26.36
N LEU A 256 18.95 42.97 -26.42
CA LEU A 256 20.33 42.43 -26.49
C LEU A 256 20.77 41.59 -25.28
#